data_AF-A0A9L0TDE2-F1
#
_entry.id   AF-A0A9L0TDE2-F1
#
_cell.length_a   1.000
_cell.length_b   1.000
_cell.length_c   1.000
_cell.angle_alpha   90.00
_cell.angle_beta   90.00
_cell.angle_gamma   90.00
#
_symmetry.space_group_name_H-M   'P 1'
#
loop_
_entity.id
_entity.type
_entity.pdbx_description
1 polymer ?
#
loop_
_entity_poly.entity_id
_entity_poly.type
_entity_poly.pdbx_seq_one_letter_code
_entity_poly.pdbx_strand_id
1 'polypeptide(L)'
;LSLERKKKSWFQTRIYEWDPCFHFPIQMIGTTVLAFICLYLFTAIEFCVFVYVRDELDLFEGELESYIASVNQTGTLTPVILQVKELMNVTKGVWVVTILPASFTCVSQLFHILSCYRKRMRRLWAGDKHSLPLKFHHPSSSESVVAIARYPGWQIAYILWGYFIIHVVQSLCGLAIMYGLVLPIIHNQGLEMLRGLGIGTLTISTVLGLMMLQVWIATRFFLQPKMGTADTQKPLALNNRKAFHNFNYFLFFYNVLLGLGACLSRLLISCILGAWLIARIDRTIMQSGYEGADMGYSAWIGMLYVDHYHTNAVLVSFCHILITGHRERRLQQAIKYWYLNQSACPRVSARSRTRWLLLQTLINNPRLVTLRKSTAGYGSQEFTQILLTCSEH
;
A
#
# COMPACT_ATOMS: atom_id res chain seq x y z
N LEU A 1 14.13 34.59 4.89
CA LEU A 1 14.97 33.50 4.36
C LEU A 1 14.20 32.81 3.23
N SER A 2 14.50 33.21 2.00
CA SER A 2 13.96 32.64 0.78
C SER A 2 14.52 31.22 0.60
N LEU A 3 13.69 30.21 0.84
CA LEU A 3 14.02 28.84 0.46
C LEU A 3 14.06 28.75 -1.07
N GLU A 4 15.26 28.70 -1.63
CA GLU A 4 15.48 28.18 -2.98
C GLU A 4 14.82 26.80 -3.07
N ARG A 5 13.76 26.72 -3.88
CA ARG A 5 13.07 25.48 -4.16
C ARG A 5 13.95 24.66 -5.11
N LYS A 6 14.96 23.98 -4.56
CA LYS A 6 15.81 23.02 -5.30
C LYS A 6 14.91 22.14 -6.17
N LYS A 7 15.15 22.12 -7.49
CA LYS A 7 14.49 21.20 -8.43
C LYS A 7 14.77 19.77 -7.96
N LYS A 8 13.80 19.16 -7.27
CA LYS A 8 13.89 17.76 -6.82
C LYS A 8 13.88 16.87 -8.06
N SER A 9 14.73 15.83 -8.07
CA SER A 9 14.69 14.85 -9.15
C SER A 9 13.35 14.10 -9.15
N TRP A 10 12.99 13.50 -10.28
CA TRP A 10 11.78 12.68 -10.39
C TRP A 10 11.73 11.58 -9.30
N PHE A 11 12.89 10.98 -9.02
CA PHE A 11 13.05 9.96 -7.97
C PHE A 11 12.80 10.53 -6.57
N GLN A 12 13.37 11.71 -6.26
CA GLN A 12 13.16 12.38 -4.97
C GLN A 12 11.71 12.85 -4.75
N THR A 13 11.01 13.16 -5.83
CA THR A 13 9.62 13.66 -5.78
C THR A 13 8.61 12.53 -5.65
N ARG A 14 8.89 11.37 -6.27
CA ARG A 14 7.91 10.28 -6.42
C ARG A 14 8.19 9.05 -5.56
N ILE A 15 9.44 8.74 -5.27
CA ILE A 15 9.83 7.48 -4.62
C ILE A 15 10.24 7.71 -3.17
N TYR A 16 11.16 8.64 -2.91
CA TYR A 16 11.62 8.90 -1.55
C TYR A 16 12.16 10.32 -1.36
N GLU A 17 11.45 11.09 -0.53
CA GLU A 17 11.90 12.40 -0.07
C GLU A 17 12.78 12.22 1.17
N TRP A 18 14.09 12.42 1.01
CA TRP A 18 15.05 12.42 2.09
C TRP A 18 14.77 13.58 3.04
N ASP A 19 14.49 13.25 4.29
CA ASP A 19 14.32 14.18 5.38
C ASP A 19 15.31 13.79 6.49
N PRO A 20 16.34 14.62 6.71
CA PRO A 20 17.37 14.33 7.70
C PRO A 20 16.86 14.39 9.14
N CYS A 21 15.70 15.01 9.38
CA CYS A 21 15.12 15.13 10.71
C CYS A 21 14.23 13.93 11.08
N PHE A 22 13.80 13.13 10.11
CA PHE A 22 12.94 11.96 10.36
C PHE A 22 13.77 10.70 10.59
N HIS A 23 13.69 10.15 11.80
CA HIS A 23 14.32 8.89 12.18
C HIS A 23 13.27 7.79 12.31
N PHE A 24 13.53 6.62 11.72
CA PHE A 24 12.66 5.46 11.86
C PHE A 24 12.85 4.81 13.24
N PRO A 25 11.80 4.23 13.85
CA PRO A 25 11.96 3.43 15.05
C PRO A 25 12.86 2.23 14.80
N ILE A 26 13.62 1.83 15.83
CA ILE A 26 14.51 0.67 15.78
C ILE A 26 13.73 -0.60 15.41
N GLN A 27 12.51 -0.75 15.94
CA GLN A 27 11.64 -1.87 15.63
C GLN A 27 11.36 -1.97 14.12
N MET A 28 10.99 -0.87 13.45
CA MET A 28 10.71 -0.87 12.01
C MET A 28 11.92 -1.21 11.15
N ILE A 29 13.11 -0.72 11.52
CA ILE A 29 14.36 -1.04 10.83
C ILE A 29 14.69 -2.52 11.06
N GLY A 30 14.65 -2.98 12.31
CA GLY A 30 14.91 -4.37 12.70
C GLY A 30 14.01 -5.36 11.98
N THR A 31 12.70 -5.08 11.89
CA THR A 31 11.75 -5.92 11.14
C THR A 31 12.06 -5.97 9.66
N THR A 32 12.49 -4.86 9.07
CA THR A 32 12.79 -4.80 7.64
C THR A 32 14.07 -5.57 7.32
N VAL A 33 15.12 -5.40 8.13
CA VAL A 33 16.38 -6.15 7.99
C VAL A 33 16.13 -7.65 8.18
N LEU A 34 15.37 -8.03 9.20
CA LEU A 34 15.04 -9.43 9.44
C LEU A 34 14.19 -10.00 8.30
N ALA A 35 13.23 -9.24 7.77
CA ALA A 35 12.45 -9.65 6.61
C ALA A 35 13.32 -9.86 5.36
N PHE A 36 14.35 -9.04 5.13
CA PHE A 36 15.31 -9.27 4.03
C PHE A 36 16.09 -10.57 4.23
N ILE A 37 16.58 -10.83 5.45
CA ILE A 37 17.31 -12.07 5.76
C ILE A 37 16.39 -13.28 5.57
N CYS A 38 15.16 -13.24 6.10
CA CYS A 38 14.18 -14.31 5.93
C CYS A 38 13.81 -14.54 4.46
N LEU A 39 13.61 -13.47 3.68
CA LEU A 39 13.31 -13.57 2.25
C LEU A 39 14.47 -14.21 1.48
N TYR A 40 15.71 -13.81 1.79
CA TYR A 40 16.91 -14.40 1.20
C TYR A 40 17.02 -15.90 1.52
N LEU A 41 16.88 -16.26 2.80
CA LEU A 41 16.93 -17.66 3.23
C LEU A 41 15.83 -18.49 2.57
N PHE A 42 14.60 -17.96 2.48
CA PHE A 42 13.49 -18.64 1.84
C PHE A 42 13.73 -18.86 0.34
N THR A 43 14.21 -17.83 -0.37
CA THR A 43 14.57 -17.92 -1.80
C THR A 43 15.71 -18.93 -2.01
N ALA A 44 16.71 -18.97 -1.11
CA ALA A 44 17.81 -19.93 -1.19
C ALA A 44 17.33 -21.37 -0.94
N ILE A 45 16.47 -21.58 0.07
CA ILE A 45 15.86 -22.89 0.34
C ILE A 45 15.05 -23.34 -0.87
N GLU A 46 14.23 -22.47 -1.44
CA GLU A 46 13.46 -22.77 -2.65
C GLU A 46 14.39 -23.16 -3.80
N PHE A 47 15.48 -22.43 -4.03
CA PHE A 47 16.44 -22.76 -5.07
C PHE A 47 17.09 -24.14 -4.82
N CYS A 48 17.46 -24.46 -3.58
CA CYS A 48 17.99 -25.77 -3.23
C CYS A 48 16.97 -26.90 -3.47
N VAL A 49 15.71 -26.70 -3.05
CA VAL A 49 14.62 -27.65 -3.31
C VAL A 49 14.39 -27.80 -4.80
N PHE A 50 14.43 -26.72 -5.56
CA PHE A 50 14.30 -26.75 -7.02
C PHE A 50 15.42 -27.55 -7.68
N VAL A 51 16.68 -27.39 -7.26
CA VAL A 51 17.80 -28.19 -7.78
C VAL A 51 17.59 -29.67 -7.50
N TYR A 52 17.20 -30.03 -6.28
CA TYR A 52 16.91 -31.43 -5.93
C TYR A 52 15.77 -32.02 -6.78
N VAL A 53 14.66 -31.28 -6.92
CA VAL A 53 13.52 -31.71 -7.74
C VAL A 53 13.88 -31.79 -9.22
N ARG A 54 14.70 -30.87 -9.72
CA ARG A 54 15.19 -30.88 -11.10
C ARG A 54 16.01 -32.15 -11.36
N ASP A 55 16.96 -32.47 -10.48
CA ASP A 55 17.82 -33.64 -10.64
C ASP A 55 17.00 -34.94 -10.67
N GLU A 56 15.98 -35.06 -9.81
CA GLU A 56 15.03 -36.19 -9.83
C GLU A 56 14.20 -36.24 -11.12
N LEU A 57 13.74 -35.07 -11.60
CA LEU A 57 13.02 -34.97 -12.87
C LEU A 57 13.92 -35.28 -14.08
N ASP A 58 15.22 -35.01 -14.01
CA ASP A 58 16.19 -35.34 -15.05
C ASP A 58 16.44 -36.86 -15.11
N LEU A 59 16.47 -37.54 -13.96
CA LEU A 59 16.51 -39.01 -13.89
C LEU A 59 15.27 -39.64 -14.53
N PHE A 60 14.09 -39.14 -14.17
CA PHE A 60 12.82 -39.58 -14.76
C PHE A 60 12.76 -39.34 -16.28
N GLU A 61 13.30 -38.21 -16.75
CA GLU A 61 13.40 -37.90 -18.18
C GLU A 61 14.30 -38.90 -18.92
N GLY A 62 15.40 -39.34 -18.31
CA GLY A 62 16.26 -40.40 -18.86
C GLY A 62 15.58 -41.78 -18.94
N GLU A 63 14.80 -42.16 -17.94
CA GLU A 63 14.00 -43.39 -17.99
C GLU A 63 12.97 -43.33 -19.13
N LEU A 64 12.33 -42.18 -19.30
CA LEU A 64 11.36 -41.95 -20.35
C LEU A 64 11.99 -42.04 -21.75
N GLU A 65 13.19 -41.48 -21.94
CA GLU A 65 13.95 -41.63 -23.19
C GLU A 65 14.31 -43.08 -23.49
N SER A 66 14.74 -43.84 -22.47
CA SER A 66 15.05 -45.26 -22.62
C SER A 66 13.83 -46.08 -23.06
N TYR A 67 12.64 -45.74 -22.54
CA TYR A 67 11.40 -46.37 -22.93
C TYR A 67 11.04 -46.04 -24.39
N ILE A 68 11.16 -44.77 -24.81
CA ILE A 68 10.89 -44.35 -26.20
C ILE A 68 11.80 -45.11 -27.18
N ALA A 69 13.09 -45.26 -26.83
CA ALA A 69 14.06 -45.99 -27.64
C ALA A 69 13.67 -47.47 -27.78
N SER A 70 13.16 -48.09 -26.71
CA SER A 70 12.73 -49.50 -26.73
C SER A 70 11.49 -49.77 -27.60
N VAL A 71 10.61 -48.78 -27.76
CA VAL A 71 9.33 -48.91 -28.49
C VAL A 71 9.42 -48.45 -29.95
N ASN A 72 10.62 -48.12 -30.46
CA ASN A 72 10.85 -47.73 -31.87
C ASN A 72 9.86 -46.66 -32.39
N GLN A 73 9.53 -45.65 -31.56
CA GLN A 73 8.66 -44.50 -31.89
C GLN A 73 7.24 -44.81 -32.41
N THR A 74 6.82 -46.08 -32.47
CA THR A 74 5.54 -46.51 -33.06
C THR A 74 4.45 -46.78 -32.03
N GLY A 75 4.76 -46.60 -30.75
CA GLY A 75 3.81 -46.75 -29.66
C GLY A 75 2.79 -45.61 -29.63
N THR A 76 1.53 -45.95 -29.36
CA THR A 76 0.43 -44.98 -29.19
C THR A 76 0.68 -43.97 -28.06
N LEU A 77 1.58 -44.28 -27.12
CA LEU A 77 1.96 -43.44 -25.98
C LEU A 77 3.13 -42.47 -26.27
N THR A 78 3.89 -42.69 -27.34
CA THR A 78 5.05 -41.85 -27.71
C THR A 78 4.72 -40.35 -27.86
N PRO A 79 3.62 -39.91 -28.50
CA PRO A 79 3.31 -38.48 -28.59
C PRO A 79 2.96 -37.85 -27.23
N VAL A 80 2.27 -38.59 -26.36
CA VAL A 80 1.92 -38.12 -25.00
C VAL A 80 3.18 -37.94 -24.16
N ILE A 81 4.10 -38.89 -24.26
CA ILE A 81 5.40 -38.86 -23.59
C ILE A 81 6.21 -37.62 -24.02
N LEU A 82 6.21 -37.29 -25.31
CA LEU A 82 6.92 -36.12 -25.84
C LEU A 82 6.32 -34.80 -25.32
N GLN A 83 4.99 -34.70 -25.26
CA GLN A 83 4.30 -33.53 -24.68
C GLN A 83 4.61 -33.34 -23.19
N VAL A 84 4.68 -34.45 -22.42
CA VAL A 84 5.04 -34.41 -21.00
C VAL A 84 6.49 -33.93 -20.83
N LYS A 85 7.41 -34.43 -21.65
CA LYS A 85 8.82 -33.99 -21.63
C LYS A 85 8.95 -32.49 -21.91
N GLU A 86 8.24 -32.01 -22.92
CA GLU A 86 8.21 -30.59 -23.26
C GLU A 86 7.63 -29.74 -22.11
N LEU A 87 6.53 -30.17 -21.49
CA LEU A 87 5.95 -29.50 -20.32
C LEU A 87 6.92 -29.46 -19.15
N MET A 88 7.61 -30.55 -18.87
CA MET A 88 8.62 -30.61 -17.81
C MET A 88 9.75 -29.61 -18.07
N ASN A 89 10.31 -29.59 -19.28
CA ASN A 89 11.41 -28.69 -19.63
C ASN A 89 10.99 -27.21 -19.57
N VAL A 90 9.82 -26.88 -20.14
CA VAL A 90 9.26 -25.51 -20.10
C VAL A 90 8.98 -25.08 -18.65
N THR A 91 8.42 -25.97 -17.83
CA THR A 91 8.13 -25.68 -16.41
C THR A 91 9.41 -25.45 -15.60
N LYS A 92 10.44 -26.28 -15.78
CA LYS A 92 11.76 -26.10 -15.16
C LYS A 92 12.33 -24.71 -15.50
N GLY A 93 12.31 -24.34 -16.78
CA GLY A 93 12.82 -23.04 -17.25
C GLY A 93 12.05 -21.85 -16.70
N VAL A 94 10.71 -21.88 -16.79
CA VAL A 94 9.84 -20.79 -16.30
C VAL A 94 9.97 -20.61 -14.79
N TRP A 95 10.04 -21.71 -14.03
CA TRP A 95 10.18 -21.66 -12.58
C TRP A 95 11.45 -20.90 -12.15
N VAL A 96 12.60 -21.22 -12.76
CA VAL A 96 13.87 -20.53 -12.47
C VAL A 96 13.84 -19.06 -12.86
N VAL A 97 13.34 -18.76 -14.07
CA VAL A 97 13.29 -17.39 -14.59
C VAL A 97 12.41 -16.49 -13.72
N THR A 98 11.40 -17.05 -13.06
CA THR A 98 10.44 -16.28 -12.24
C THR A 98 10.90 -16.02 -10.79
N ILE A 99 11.95 -16.69 -10.30
CA ILE A 99 12.53 -16.43 -8.96
C ILE A 99 13.04 -14.98 -8.84
N LEU A 100 13.77 -14.51 -9.86
CA LEU A 100 14.34 -13.14 -9.87
C LEU A 100 13.28 -12.03 -9.86
N PRO A 101 12.26 -12.02 -10.75
CA PRO A 101 11.21 -11.01 -10.68
C PRO A 101 10.36 -11.14 -9.41
N ALA A 102 10.10 -12.34 -8.89
CA ALA A 102 9.35 -12.53 -7.65
C ALA A 102 10.10 -11.91 -6.45
N SER A 103 11.39 -12.24 -6.31
CA SER A 103 12.24 -11.66 -5.25
C SER A 103 12.35 -10.15 -5.39
N PHE A 104 12.55 -9.62 -6.60
CA PHE A 104 12.59 -8.18 -6.85
C PHE A 104 11.28 -7.48 -6.47
N THR A 105 10.11 -8.07 -6.77
CA THR A 105 8.82 -7.49 -6.38
C THR A 105 8.67 -7.43 -4.86
N CYS A 106 9.08 -8.46 -4.12
CA CYS A 106 9.03 -8.49 -2.67
C CYS A 106 9.99 -7.47 -2.02
N VAL A 107 11.21 -7.35 -2.55
CA VAL A 107 12.17 -6.32 -2.15
C VAL A 107 11.62 -4.92 -2.39
N SER A 108 10.99 -4.69 -3.55
CA SER A 108 10.34 -3.41 -3.87
C SER A 108 9.20 -3.09 -2.90
N GLN A 109 8.39 -4.09 -2.54
CA GLN A 109 7.30 -3.94 -1.56
C GLN A 109 7.83 -3.59 -0.17
N LEU A 110 8.94 -4.19 0.28
CA LEU A 110 9.61 -3.84 1.54
C LEU A 110 10.01 -2.37 1.61
N PHE A 111 10.68 -1.86 0.58
CA PHE A 111 11.02 -0.44 0.50
C PHE A 111 9.78 0.46 0.45
N HIS A 112 8.74 0.01 -0.26
CA HIS A 112 7.49 0.75 -0.35
C HIS A 112 6.79 0.87 1.01
N ILE A 113 6.82 -0.19 1.84
CA ILE A 113 6.26 -0.18 3.20
C ILE A 113 6.97 0.85 4.08
N LEU A 114 8.31 0.95 4.00
CA LEU A 114 9.08 1.98 4.71
C LEU A 114 8.70 3.41 4.27
N SER A 115 8.56 3.64 2.96
CA SER A 115 8.12 4.94 2.43
C SER A 115 6.70 5.27 2.90
N CYS A 116 5.80 4.28 2.92
CA CYS A 116 4.44 4.42 3.40
C CYS A 116 4.38 4.71 4.90
N TYR A 117 5.19 4.03 5.70
CA TYR A 117 5.32 4.29 7.14
C TYR A 117 5.59 5.76 7.41
N ARG A 118 6.66 6.30 6.80
CA ARG A 118 7.06 7.71 6.96
C ARG A 118 5.93 8.65 6.55
N LYS A 119 5.31 8.40 5.39
CA LYS A 119 4.23 9.25 4.87
C LYS A 119 3.01 9.25 5.80
N ARG A 120 2.62 8.09 6.34
CA ARG A 120 1.49 7.95 7.27
C ARG A 120 1.81 8.58 8.63
N MET A 121 3.01 8.36 9.16
CA MET A 121 3.45 8.93 10.44
C MET A 121 3.42 10.47 10.43
N ARG A 122 3.92 11.10 9.36
CA ARG A 122 3.88 12.57 9.21
C ARG A 122 2.45 13.13 9.22
N ARG A 123 1.52 12.45 8.55
CA ARG A 123 0.10 12.86 8.54
C ARG A 123 -0.54 12.72 9.91
N LEU A 124 -0.22 11.64 10.61
CA LEU A 124 -0.66 11.44 12.00
C LEU A 124 -0.13 12.53 12.93
N TRP A 125 1.14 12.92 12.81
CA TRP A 125 1.68 14.06 13.57
C TRP A 125 1.00 15.39 13.24
N ALA A 126 0.56 15.58 12.00
CA ALA A 126 -0.22 16.75 11.60
C ALA A 126 -1.68 16.70 12.08
N GLY A 127 -2.13 15.59 12.67
CA GLY A 127 -3.52 15.38 13.08
C GLY A 127 -4.47 15.07 11.92
N ASP A 128 -3.96 14.82 10.72
CA ASP A 128 -4.77 14.48 9.54
C ASP A 128 -5.16 13.00 9.55
N LYS A 129 -6.31 12.71 10.18
CA LYS A 129 -6.90 11.37 10.28
C LYS A 129 -7.75 10.97 9.07
N HIS A 130 -8.04 11.87 8.13
CA HIS A 130 -8.92 11.58 6.97
C HIS A 130 -8.35 10.47 6.06
N SER A 131 -7.03 10.25 6.12
CA SER A 131 -6.38 9.18 5.35
C SER A 131 -6.47 7.79 5.97
N LEU A 132 -7.05 7.67 7.17
CA LEU A 132 -7.31 6.43 7.87
C LEU A 132 -8.81 6.12 7.81
N PRO A 133 -9.22 4.85 7.85
CA PRO A 133 -10.63 4.55 7.90
C PRO A 133 -11.30 5.02 9.19
N LEU A 134 -12.58 5.37 9.09
CA LEU A 134 -13.40 5.86 10.20
C LEU A 134 -13.34 4.95 11.43
N LYS A 135 -13.35 3.62 11.24
CA LYS A 135 -13.30 2.63 12.34
C LYS A 135 -12.00 2.69 13.14
N PHE A 136 -10.89 3.12 12.54
CA PHE A 136 -9.59 3.19 13.18
C PHE A 136 -9.24 4.60 13.70
N HIS A 137 -10.19 5.52 13.79
CA HIS A 137 -9.94 6.86 14.35
C HIS A 137 -9.67 6.85 15.86
N HIS A 138 -10.21 5.83 16.55
CA HIS A 138 -10.10 5.59 17.99
C HIS A 138 -9.84 4.10 18.26
N PRO A 139 -8.62 3.60 18.02
CA PRO A 139 -8.32 2.21 18.35
C PRO A 139 -8.32 2.01 19.87
N SER A 140 -8.71 0.82 20.32
CA SER A 140 -8.61 0.50 21.75
C SER A 140 -7.14 0.38 22.17
N SER A 141 -6.83 0.85 23.38
CA SER A 141 -5.44 0.89 23.88
C SER A 141 -4.85 -0.51 24.04
N SER A 142 -5.65 -1.48 24.51
CA SER A 142 -5.22 -2.88 24.67
C SER A 142 -4.91 -3.55 23.33
N GLU A 143 -5.78 -3.38 22.32
CA GLU A 143 -5.54 -3.95 20.99
C GLU A 143 -4.32 -3.32 20.31
N SER A 144 -4.09 -2.01 20.52
CA SER A 144 -2.94 -1.31 19.97
C SER A 144 -1.61 -1.82 20.55
N VAL A 145 -1.57 -2.09 21.86
CA VAL A 145 -0.38 -2.67 22.53
C VAL A 145 -0.12 -4.11 22.07
N VAL A 146 -1.17 -4.90 21.85
CA VAL A 146 -1.02 -6.25 21.30
C VAL A 146 -0.56 -6.18 19.83
N ALA A 147 -1.04 -5.21 19.07
CA ALA A 147 -0.69 -5.00 17.67
C ALA A 147 0.80 -4.68 17.46
N ILE A 148 1.40 -3.82 18.30
CA ILE A 148 2.85 -3.51 18.21
C ILE A 148 3.71 -4.75 18.45
N ALA A 149 3.29 -5.67 19.33
CA ALA A 149 4.02 -6.91 19.57
C ALA A 149 3.86 -7.93 18.42
N ARG A 150 2.68 -7.99 17.79
CA ARG A 150 2.40 -8.93 16.68
C ARG A 150 2.98 -8.48 15.35
N TYR A 151 3.08 -7.18 15.11
CA TYR A 151 3.46 -6.62 13.82
C TYR A 151 4.77 -7.20 13.24
N PRO A 152 5.90 -7.30 13.99
CA PRO A 152 7.14 -7.86 13.48
C PRO A 152 6.99 -9.25 12.85
N GLY A 153 6.34 -10.17 13.56
CA GLY A 153 6.16 -11.55 13.11
C GLY A 153 5.21 -11.65 11.92
N TRP A 154 4.11 -10.88 11.95
CA TRP A 154 3.16 -10.85 10.84
C TRP A 154 3.77 -10.24 9.59
N GLN A 155 4.52 -9.15 9.72
CA GLN A 155 5.21 -8.53 8.59
C GLN A 155 6.13 -9.50 7.85
N ILE A 156 6.91 -10.30 8.60
CA ILE A 156 7.78 -11.32 8.00
C ILE A 156 6.94 -12.42 7.36
N ALA A 157 5.94 -12.95 8.06
CA ALA A 157 5.10 -14.04 7.56
C ALA A 157 4.35 -13.66 6.27
N TYR A 158 3.78 -12.46 6.19
CA TYR A 158 3.06 -11.98 5.01
C TYR A 158 3.99 -11.76 3.82
N ILE A 159 5.23 -11.31 4.04
CA ILE A 159 6.21 -11.20 2.95
C ILE A 159 6.59 -12.58 2.42
N LEU A 160 6.81 -13.57 3.28
CA LEU A 160 7.16 -14.93 2.85
C LEU A 160 6.02 -15.59 2.07
N TRP A 161 4.79 -15.53 2.60
CA TRP A 161 3.60 -16.01 1.88
C TRP A 161 3.35 -15.22 0.60
N GLY A 162 3.55 -13.91 0.64
CA GLY A 162 3.43 -13.05 -0.51
C GLY A 162 4.41 -13.38 -1.62
N TYR A 163 5.67 -13.66 -1.26
CA TYR A 163 6.68 -14.14 -2.20
C TYR A 163 6.23 -15.44 -2.87
N PHE A 164 5.82 -16.44 -2.09
CA PHE A 164 5.36 -17.72 -2.63
C PHE A 164 4.18 -17.56 -3.59
N ILE A 165 3.15 -16.79 -3.21
CA ILE A 165 1.97 -16.57 -4.05
C ILE A 165 2.33 -15.79 -5.32
N ILE A 166 3.13 -14.74 -5.21
CA ILE A 166 3.57 -13.95 -6.37
C ILE A 166 4.39 -14.81 -7.32
N HIS A 167 5.28 -15.66 -6.81
CA HIS A 167 6.09 -16.56 -7.63
C HIS A 167 5.24 -17.59 -8.37
N VAL A 168 4.27 -18.23 -7.71
CA VAL A 168 3.30 -19.14 -8.35
C VAL A 168 2.49 -18.42 -9.42
N VAL A 169 2.00 -17.21 -9.16
CA VAL A 169 1.24 -16.45 -10.16
C VAL A 169 2.12 -16.03 -11.34
N GLN A 170 3.37 -15.62 -11.09
CA GLN A 170 4.32 -15.28 -12.14
C GLN A 170 4.72 -16.51 -12.97
N SER A 171 4.88 -17.69 -12.35
CA SER A 171 5.19 -18.93 -13.07
C SER A 171 4.02 -19.42 -13.92
N LEU A 172 2.78 -19.35 -13.43
CA LEU A 172 1.58 -19.61 -14.23
C LEU A 172 1.45 -18.64 -15.41
N CYS A 173 1.75 -17.36 -15.19
CA CYS A 173 1.79 -16.36 -16.27
C CYS A 173 2.90 -16.67 -17.29
N GLY A 174 4.08 -17.06 -16.82
CA GLY A 174 5.20 -17.49 -17.65
C GLY A 174 4.86 -18.71 -18.50
N LEU A 175 4.18 -19.71 -17.94
CA LEU A 175 3.69 -20.88 -18.66
C LEU A 175 2.68 -20.49 -19.75
N ALA A 176 1.74 -19.61 -19.43
CA ALA A 176 0.77 -19.10 -20.41
C ALA A 176 1.46 -18.37 -21.57
N ILE A 177 2.53 -17.61 -21.30
CA ILE A 177 3.34 -16.93 -22.33
C ILE A 177 4.14 -17.95 -23.15
N MET A 178 4.75 -18.94 -22.51
CA MET A 178 5.54 -19.96 -23.21
C MET A 178 4.67 -20.77 -24.16
N TYR A 179 3.54 -21.31 -23.70
CA TYR A 179 2.62 -22.08 -24.54
C TYR A 179 1.84 -21.22 -25.54
N GLY A 180 1.47 -20.00 -25.15
CA GLY A 180 0.65 -19.12 -25.98
C GLY A 180 1.44 -18.40 -27.07
N LEU A 181 2.72 -18.08 -26.84
CA LEU A 181 3.54 -17.26 -27.75
C LEU A 181 4.82 -17.97 -28.19
N VAL A 182 5.62 -18.51 -27.27
CA VAL A 182 6.98 -18.95 -27.58
C VAL A 182 7.01 -20.30 -28.31
N LEU A 183 6.28 -21.28 -27.81
CA LEU A 183 6.24 -22.64 -28.35
C LEU A 183 5.73 -22.70 -29.80
N PRO A 184 4.64 -22.01 -30.17
CA PRO A 184 4.15 -22.01 -31.55
C PRO A 184 5.15 -21.35 -32.52
N ILE A 185 5.91 -20.36 -32.05
CA ILE A 185 6.98 -19.73 -32.86
C ILE A 185 8.11 -20.73 -33.13
N ILE A 186 8.53 -21.47 -32.11
CA ILE A 186 9.60 -22.49 -32.24
C ILE A 186 9.16 -23.65 -33.13
N HIS A 187 7.91 -24.12 -33.00
CA HIS A 187 7.35 -25.21 -33.81
C HIS A 187 6.95 -24.79 -35.24
N ASN A 188 7.32 -23.58 -35.66
CA ASN A 188 7.00 -23.02 -36.98
C ASN A 188 5.48 -22.92 -37.27
N GLN A 189 4.65 -22.91 -36.22
CA GLN A 189 3.19 -22.71 -36.25
C GLN A 189 2.79 -21.27 -35.87
N GLY A 190 3.74 -20.33 -35.91
CA GLY A 190 3.53 -18.94 -35.51
C GLY A 190 2.43 -18.23 -36.31
N LEU A 191 2.22 -18.59 -37.58
CA LEU A 191 1.16 -18.01 -38.41
C LEU A 191 -0.24 -18.43 -37.93
N GLU A 192 -0.40 -19.69 -37.51
CA GLU A 192 -1.66 -20.21 -36.98
C GLU A 192 -1.98 -19.59 -35.62
N MET A 193 -0.97 -19.46 -34.76
CA MET A 193 -1.06 -18.71 -33.51
C MET A 193 -1.44 -17.23 -33.76
N LEU A 194 -0.79 -16.55 -34.70
CA LEU A 194 -1.09 -15.15 -35.04
C LEU A 194 -2.51 -15.00 -35.59
N ARG A 195 -2.99 -15.98 -36.38
CA ARG A 195 -4.36 -16.02 -36.87
C ARG A 195 -5.35 -16.18 -35.71
N GLY A 196 -5.09 -17.10 -34.78
CA GLY A 196 -5.90 -17.29 -33.57
C GLY A 196 -5.94 -16.02 -32.70
N LEU A 197 -4.78 -15.41 -32.43
CA LEU A 197 -4.66 -14.16 -31.70
C LEU A 197 -5.34 -13.00 -32.45
N GLY A 198 -5.25 -12.96 -33.78
CA GLY A 198 -5.92 -12.00 -34.64
C GLY A 198 -7.45 -12.08 -34.55
N ILE A 199 -8.00 -13.29 -34.60
CA ILE A 199 -9.44 -13.52 -34.42
C ILE A 199 -9.87 -13.12 -33.00
N GLY A 200 -9.11 -13.51 -31.97
CA GLY A 200 -9.38 -13.12 -30.58
C GLY A 200 -9.35 -11.60 -30.36
N THR A 201 -8.33 -10.93 -30.88
CA THR A 201 -8.22 -9.47 -30.77
C THR A 201 -9.30 -8.74 -31.57
N LEU A 202 -9.67 -9.23 -32.77
CA LEU A 202 -10.78 -8.70 -33.56
C LEU A 202 -12.12 -8.84 -32.84
N THR A 203 -12.39 -9.98 -32.21
CA THR A 203 -13.64 -10.19 -31.46
C THR A 203 -13.73 -9.25 -30.25
N ILE A 204 -12.66 -9.14 -29.45
CA ILE A 204 -12.60 -8.17 -28.33
C ILE A 204 -12.75 -6.73 -28.83
N SER A 205 -12.05 -6.36 -29.91
CA SER A 205 -12.12 -5.04 -30.53
C SER A 205 -13.53 -4.71 -31.01
N THR A 206 -14.23 -5.69 -31.61
CA THR A 206 -15.62 -5.53 -32.06
C THR A 206 -16.55 -5.29 -30.87
N VAL A 207 -16.41 -6.06 -29.78
CA VAL A 207 -17.21 -5.86 -28.57
C VAL A 207 -16.94 -4.50 -27.94
N LEU A 208 -15.69 -4.08 -27.80
CA LEU A 208 -15.34 -2.75 -27.27
C LEU A 208 -15.79 -1.61 -28.20
N GLY A 209 -15.70 -1.81 -29.51
CA GLY A 209 -16.15 -0.85 -30.52
C GLY A 209 -17.66 -0.61 -30.45
N LEU A 210 -18.46 -1.67 -30.29
CA LEU A 210 -19.90 -1.56 -30.07
C LEU A 210 -20.25 -0.83 -28.77
N MET A 211 -19.49 -1.07 -27.68
CA MET A 211 -19.65 -0.34 -26.42
C MET A 211 -19.36 1.15 -26.59
N MET A 212 -18.27 1.51 -27.28
CA MET A 212 -17.92 2.90 -27.58
C MET A 212 -18.98 3.57 -28.48
N LEU A 213 -19.48 2.85 -29.49
CA LEU A 213 -20.55 3.31 -30.36
C LEU A 213 -21.85 3.58 -29.57
N GLN A 214 -22.21 2.71 -28.63
CA GLN A 214 -23.37 2.89 -27.76
C GLN A 214 -23.25 4.16 -26.92
N VAL A 215 -22.09 4.43 -26.33
CA VAL A 215 -21.82 5.67 -25.57
C VAL A 215 -21.89 6.90 -26.49
N TRP A 216 -21.35 6.79 -27.71
CA TRP A 216 -21.38 7.87 -28.70
C TRP A 216 -22.81 8.22 -29.13
N ILE A 217 -23.64 7.22 -29.47
CA ILE A 217 -25.06 7.43 -29.81
C ILE A 217 -25.80 8.06 -28.63
N ALA A 218 -25.58 7.54 -27.40
CA ALA A 218 -26.24 8.06 -26.21
C ALA A 218 -25.90 9.53 -25.93
N THR A 219 -24.62 9.89 -26.04
CA THR A 219 -24.17 11.27 -25.79
C THR A 219 -24.55 12.24 -26.90
N ARG A 220 -24.67 11.78 -28.16
CA ARG A 220 -24.99 12.64 -29.31
C ARG A 220 -26.49 12.81 -29.57
N PHE A 221 -27.27 11.73 -29.49
CA PHE A 221 -28.70 11.72 -29.84
C PHE A 221 -29.63 11.82 -28.63
N PHE A 222 -29.29 11.19 -27.50
CA PHE A 222 -30.20 11.09 -26.36
C PHE A 222 -29.93 12.09 -25.25
N LEU A 223 -28.72 12.64 -25.09
CA LEU A 223 -28.47 13.71 -24.11
C LEU A 223 -28.88 15.09 -24.63
N GLN A 224 -29.55 15.87 -23.79
CA GLN A 224 -29.83 17.27 -24.09
C GLN A 224 -28.55 18.08 -24.33
N PRO A 225 -28.58 19.08 -25.24
CA PRO A 225 -27.48 20.02 -25.39
C PRO A 225 -27.26 20.81 -24.11
N LYS A 226 -26.06 21.39 -23.96
CA LYS A 226 -25.69 22.18 -22.77
C LYS A 226 -26.68 23.32 -22.56
N MET A 227 -27.19 23.48 -21.34
CA MET A 227 -28.13 24.56 -21.00
C MET A 227 -27.44 25.92 -20.85
N GLY A 228 -26.14 25.94 -20.50
CA GLY A 228 -25.31 27.15 -20.44
C GLY A 228 -23.92 26.94 -21.03
N THR A 229 -23.30 28.01 -21.54
CA THR A 229 -21.93 28.01 -22.08
C THR A 229 -20.85 27.80 -21.00
N ALA A 230 -21.21 28.02 -19.72
CA ALA A 230 -20.34 27.82 -18.56
C ALA A 230 -20.29 26.37 -18.04
N ASP A 231 -21.22 25.49 -18.47
CA ASP A 231 -21.26 24.10 -18.00
C ASP A 231 -20.26 23.22 -18.75
N THR A 232 -19.38 22.56 -18.00
CA THR A 232 -18.38 21.64 -18.55
C THR A 232 -19.02 20.38 -19.12
N GLN A 233 -20.08 19.86 -18.50
CA GLN A 233 -20.77 18.63 -18.90
C GLN A 233 -22.19 18.88 -19.41
N LYS A 234 -22.69 17.98 -20.28
CA LYS A 234 -24.09 18.00 -20.70
C LYS A 234 -25.00 17.58 -19.53
N PRO A 235 -26.19 18.19 -19.37
CA PRO A 235 -27.12 17.81 -18.31
C PRO A 235 -27.65 16.39 -18.52
N LEU A 236 -27.96 15.68 -17.42
CA LEU A 236 -28.53 14.31 -17.42
C LEU A 236 -30.01 14.26 -17.85
N ALA A 237 -30.44 15.18 -18.71
CA ALA A 237 -31.79 15.24 -19.23
C ALA A 237 -31.82 14.57 -20.60
N LEU A 238 -32.76 13.63 -20.78
CA LEU A 238 -32.91 12.85 -22.00
C LEU A 238 -33.76 13.61 -23.02
N ASN A 239 -33.24 13.73 -24.25
CA ASN A 239 -34.01 14.12 -25.42
C ASN A 239 -34.59 12.85 -26.09
N ASN A 240 -35.81 12.95 -26.61
CA ASN A 240 -36.52 11.84 -27.28
C ASN A 240 -36.57 10.52 -26.49
N ARG A 241 -37.22 10.55 -25.32
CA ARG A 241 -37.36 9.41 -24.40
C ARG A 241 -37.88 8.13 -25.07
N LYS A 242 -38.77 8.22 -26.06
CA LYS A 242 -39.33 7.05 -26.78
C LYS A 242 -38.26 6.31 -27.58
N ALA A 243 -37.44 7.04 -28.34
CA ALA A 243 -36.35 6.43 -29.10
C ALA A 243 -35.28 5.80 -28.20
N PHE A 244 -35.01 6.39 -27.03
CA PHE A 244 -34.12 5.79 -26.03
C PHE A 244 -34.64 4.45 -25.51
N HIS A 245 -35.95 4.30 -25.27
CA HIS A 245 -36.52 3.03 -24.83
C HIS A 245 -36.38 1.95 -25.91
N ASN A 246 -36.65 2.27 -27.17
CA ASN A 246 -36.43 1.32 -28.28
C ASN A 246 -34.96 0.93 -28.43
N PHE A 247 -34.05 1.91 -28.37
CA PHE A 247 -32.60 1.68 -28.43
C PHE A 247 -32.11 0.77 -27.29
N ASN A 248 -32.58 1.03 -26.06
CA ASN A 248 -32.24 0.20 -24.91
C ASN A 248 -32.82 -1.22 -25.03
N TYR A 249 -34.02 -1.36 -25.57
CA TYR A 249 -34.64 -2.67 -25.82
C TYR A 249 -33.83 -3.50 -26.82
N PHE A 250 -33.41 -2.92 -27.95
CA PHE A 250 -32.58 -3.63 -28.94
C PHE A 250 -31.20 -4.02 -28.40
N LEU A 251 -30.57 -3.16 -27.59
CA LEU A 251 -29.25 -3.44 -26.99
C LEU A 251 -29.31 -4.22 -25.68
N PHE A 252 -30.51 -4.60 -25.21
CA PHE A 252 -30.68 -5.27 -23.92
C PHE A 252 -29.84 -6.55 -23.83
N PHE A 253 -29.97 -7.45 -24.79
CA PHE A 253 -29.21 -8.72 -24.82
C PHE A 253 -27.70 -8.50 -24.90
N TYR A 254 -27.25 -7.51 -25.69
CA TYR A 254 -25.84 -7.15 -25.78
C TYR A 254 -25.30 -6.61 -24.44
N ASN A 255 -26.06 -5.76 -23.76
CA ASN A 255 -25.71 -5.25 -22.43
C ASN A 255 -25.65 -6.37 -21.37
N VAL A 256 -26.50 -7.41 -21.48
CA VAL A 256 -26.40 -8.60 -20.62
C VAL A 256 -25.09 -9.34 -20.84
N LEU A 257 -24.68 -9.58 -22.09
CA LEU A 257 -23.39 -10.20 -22.42
C LEU A 257 -22.20 -9.37 -21.94
N LEU A 258 -22.24 -8.06 -22.14
CA LEU A 258 -21.23 -7.14 -21.59
C LEU A 258 -21.18 -7.20 -20.05
N GLY A 259 -22.35 -7.28 -19.39
CA GLY A 259 -22.46 -7.39 -17.95
C GLY A 259 -21.84 -8.68 -17.41
N LEU A 260 -22.06 -9.82 -18.08
CA LEU A 260 -21.41 -11.08 -17.74
C LEU A 260 -19.88 -11.00 -17.88
N GLY A 261 -19.39 -10.42 -18.99
CA GLY A 261 -17.96 -10.19 -19.20
C GLY A 261 -17.34 -9.26 -18.15
N ALA A 262 -18.04 -8.18 -17.78
CA ALA A 262 -17.61 -7.24 -16.74
C ALA A 262 -17.60 -7.88 -15.34
N CYS A 263 -18.52 -8.82 -15.07
CA CYS A 263 -18.53 -9.58 -13.82
C CYS A 263 -17.33 -10.52 -13.72
N LEU A 264 -17.03 -11.27 -14.79
CA LEU A 264 -15.88 -12.16 -14.83
C LEU A 264 -14.56 -11.38 -14.75
N SER A 265 -14.43 -10.28 -15.49
CA SER A 265 -13.24 -9.42 -15.44
C SER A 265 -13.05 -8.80 -14.05
N ARG A 266 -14.13 -8.42 -13.36
CA ARG A 266 -14.08 -7.97 -11.96
C ARG A 266 -13.45 -9.03 -11.06
N LEU A 267 -13.85 -10.31 -11.19
CA LEU A 267 -13.29 -11.40 -10.39
C LEU A 267 -11.81 -11.63 -10.70
N LEU A 268 -11.45 -11.71 -11.99
CA LEU A 268 -10.06 -11.91 -12.42
C LEU A 268 -9.14 -10.77 -11.97
N ILE A 269 -9.53 -9.52 -12.20
CA ILE A 269 -8.76 -8.35 -11.78
C ILE A 269 -8.60 -8.33 -10.25
N SER A 270 -9.66 -8.69 -9.51
CA SER A 270 -9.58 -8.76 -8.04
C SER A 270 -8.61 -9.85 -7.57
N CYS A 271 -8.58 -11.01 -8.24
CA CYS A 271 -7.64 -12.08 -7.94
C CYS A 271 -6.18 -11.65 -8.20
N ILE A 272 -5.91 -11.07 -9.38
CA ILE A 272 -4.57 -10.61 -9.77
C ILE A 272 -4.08 -9.49 -8.84
N LEU A 273 -4.92 -8.48 -8.58
CA LEU A 273 -4.57 -7.39 -7.66
C LEU A 273 -4.43 -7.90 -6.23
N GLY A 274 -5.26 -8.85 -5.80
CA GLY A 274 -5.17 -9.50 -4.49
C GLY A 274 -3.85 -10.23 -4.31
N ALA A 275 -3.48 -11.09 -5.26
CA ALA A 275 -2.20 -11.81 -5.24
C ALA A 275 -0.99 -10.87 -5.28
N TRP A 276 -1.06 -9.77 -6.05
CA TRP A 276 0.02 -8.78 -6.09
C TRP A 276 0.15 -7.98 -4.78
N LEU A 277 -0.97 -7.69 -4.12
CA LEU A 277 -1.01 -6.86 -2.91
C LEU A 277 -0.92 -7.67 -1.61
N ILE A 278 -0.98 -9.01 -1.65
CA ILE A 278 -1.07 -9.83 -0.44
C ILE A 278 0.14 -9.72 0.49
N ALA A 279 1.33 -9.52 -0.08
CA ALA A 279 2.56 -9.32 0.68
C ALA A 279 2.57 -8.00 1.49
N ARG A 280 1.65 -7.08 1.17
CA ARG A 280 1.64 -5.72 1.70
C ARG A 280 0.63 -5.58 2.83
N ILE A 281 1.13 -5.47 4.05
CA ILE A 281 0.31 -5.20 5.24
C ILE A 281 -0.18 -3.73 5.29
N ASP A 282 0.45 -2.81 4.55
CA ASP A 282 0.15 -1.36 4.64
C ASP A 282 -1.21 -0.94 4.04
N ARG A 283 -1.87 -1.84 3.30
CA ARG A 283 -3.18 -1.63 2.69
C ARG A 283 -4.03 -2.87 2.87
N THR A 284 -5.28 -2.68 3.27
CA THR A 284 -6.23 -3.77 3.32
C THR A 284 -6.64 -4.25 1.93
N ILE A 285 -6.73 -5.58 1.79
CA ILE A 285 -7.28 -6.25 0.60
C ILE A 285 -8.81 -6.19 0.61
N MET A 286 -9.39 -5.96 1.80
CA MET A 286 -10.82 -6.00 2.01
C MET A 286 -11.52 -4.72 1.52
N GLN A 287 -12.80 -4.82 1.20
CA GLN A 287 -13.62 -3.67 0.80
C GLN A 287 -13.78 -2.67 1.94
N SER A 288 -13.95 -1.39 1.58
CA SER A 288 -14.26 -0.31 2.53
C SER A 288 -15.46 -0.68 3.40
N GLY A 289 -15.29 -0.69 4.72
CA GLY A 289 -16.30 -1.13 5.71
C GLY A 289 -15.99 -2.48 6.35
N TYR A 290 -15.33 -3.39 5.63
CA TYR A 290 -14.90 -4.71 6.13
C TYR A 290 -13.42 -4.76 6.51
N GLU A 291 -12.73 -3.63 6.48
CA GLU A 291 -11.28 -3.51 6.74
C GLU A 291 -10.87 -4.00 8.14
N GLY A 292 -11.82 -4.08 9.09
CA GLY A 292 -11.57 -4.64 10.41
C GLY A 292 -11.42 -6.17 10.42
N ALA A 293 -11.85 -6.88 9.38
CA ALA A 293 -11.62 -8.32 9.24
C ALA A 293 -10.17 -8.63 8.84
N ASP A 294 -9.46 -7.65 8.29
CA ASP A 294 -8.05 -7.77 7.94
C ASP A 294 -7.18 -7.59 9.18
N MET A 295 -6.83 -8.73 9.79
CA MET A 295 -6.00 -8.77 10.99
C MET A 295 -4.64 -8.11 10.73
N GLY A 296 -4.00 -8.42 9.60
CA GLY A 296 -2.71 -7.84 9.22
C GLY A 296 -2.76 -6.32 9.21
N TYR A 297 -3.72 -5.76 8.47
CA TYR A 297 -3.91 -4.32 8.38
C TYR A 297 -4.22 -3.68 9.75
N SER A 298 -5.06 -4.34 10.57
CA SER A 298 -5.36 -3.88 11.93
C SER A 298 -4.10 -3.82 12.81
N ALA A 299 -3.21 -4.82 12.73
CA ALA A 299 -1.94 -4.81 13.46
C ALA A 299 -0.99 -3.69 13.00
N TRP A 300 -0.93 -3.41 11.71
CA TRP A 300 -0.16 -2.29 11.17
C TRP A 300 -0.66 -0.94 11.69
N ILE A 301 -1.99 -0.73 11.67
CA ILE A 301 -2.59 0.51 12.18
C ILE A 301 -2.38 0.64 13.70
N GLY A 302 -2.57 -0.45 14.46
CA GLY A 302 -2.34 -0.45 15.90
C GLY A 302 -0.89 -0.10 16.26
N MET A 303 0.09 -0.71 15.60
CA MET A 303 1.50 -0.36 15.75
C MET A 303 1.75 1.13 15.43
N LEU A 304 1.19 1.64 14.33
CA LEU A 304 1.37 3.03 13.92
C LEU A 304 0.82 4.02 14.96
N TYR A 305 -0.29 3.68 15.63
CA TYR A 305 -0.83 4.50 16.72
C TYR A 305 0.03 4.47 17.97
N VAL A 306 0.52 3.29 18.38
CA VAL A 306 1.45 3.18 19.51
C VAL A 306 2.71 4.00 19.25
N ASP A 307 3.31 3.86 18.07
CA ASP A 307 4.44 4.67 17.65
C ASP A 307 4.10 6.17 17.67
N HIS A 308 2.95 6.57 17.14
CA HIS A 308 2.53 7.97 17.14
C HIS A 308 2.44 8.57 18.56
N TYR A 309 1.89 7.82 19.53
CA TYR A 309 1.76 8.29 20.91
C TYR A 309 3.10 8.32 21.66
N HIS A 310 3.96 7.32 21.48
CA HIS A 310 5.23 7.21 22.22
C HIS A 310 6.39 7.95 21.57
N THR A 311 6.38 8.14 20.25
CA THR A 311 7.50 8.74 19.48
C THR A 311 7.19 10.14 18.94
N ASN A 312 6.18 10.82 19.48
CA ASN A 312 5.84 12.17 19.04
C ASN A 312 7.00 13.15 19.30
N ALA A 313 7.69 13.54 18.23
CA ALA A 313 8.88 14.40 18.30
C ALA A 313 8.59 15.77 18.92
N VAL A 314 7.37 16.31 18.75
CA VAL A 314 6.96 17.59 19.35
C VAL A 314 6.87 17.45 20.87
N LEU A 315 6.25 16.38 21.35
CA LEU A 315 6.12 16.13 22.78
C LEU A 315 7.49 15.89 23.44
N VAL A 316 8.33 15.05 22.82
CA VAL A 316 9.69 14.78 23.33
C VAL A 316 10.52 16.07 23.37
N SER A 317 10.46 16.89 22.32
CA SER A 317 11.18 18.18 22.27
C SER A 317 10.67 19.14 23.34
N PHE A 318 9.36 19.20 23.55
CA PHE A 318 8.75 20.01 24.60
C PHE A 318 9.21 19.60 26.00
N CYS A 319 9.20 18.30 26.31
CA CYS A 319 9.71 17.77 27.57
C CYS A 319 11.21 18.07 27.75
N HIS A 320 12.00 17.93 26.68
CA HIS A 320 13.42 18.25 26.72
C HIS A 320 13.65 19.74 27.05
N ILE A 321 12.91 20.65 26.40
CA ILE A 321 12.96 22.11 26.70
C ILE A 321 12.57 22.40 28.16
N LEU A 322 11.57 21.71 28.70
CA LEU A 322 11.17 21.87 30.10
C LEU A 322 12.26 21.39 31.07
N ILE A 323 12.85 20.22 30.81
CA ILE A 323 13.91 19.63 31.66
C ILE A 323 15.17 20.49 31.62
N THR A 324 15.66 20.86 30.43
CA THR A 324 16.85 21.71 30.29
C THR A 324 16.60 23.09 30.89
N GLY A 325 15.44 23.69 30.63
CA GLY A 325 15.07 24.99 31.18
C GLY A 325 14.89 24.99 32.70
N HIS A 326 14.47 23.87 33.31
CA HIS A 326 14.44 23.72 34.77
C HIS A 326 15.86 23.57 35.35
N ARG A 327 16.72 22.76 34.69
CA ARG A 327 18.12 22.56 35.09
C ARG A 327 18.92 23.86 35.03
N GLU A 328 18.77 24.63 33.95
CA GLU A 328 19.40 25.94 33.79
C GLU A 328 18.94 26.94 34.85
N ARG A 329 17.64 26.97 35.16
CA ARG A 329 17.11 27.82 36.24
C ARG A 329 17.69 27.46 37.60
N ARG A 330 17.83 26.16 37.92
CA ARG A 330 18.50 25.71 39.15
C ARG A 330 19.98 26.07 39.17
N LEU A 331 20.70 25.88 38.07
CA LEU A 331 22.11 26.25 37.96
C LEU A 331 22.31 27.76 38.12
N GLN A 332 21.48 28.57 37.46
CA GLN A 332 21.49 30.02 37.63
C GLN A 332 21.15 30.43 39.06
N GLN A 333 20.23 29.76 39.74
CA GLN A 333 19.98 30.01 41.16
C GLN A 333 21.21 29.69 42.01
N ALA A 334 21.86 28.53 41.82
CA ALA A 334 23.09 28.17 42.54
C ALA A 334 24.23 29.17 42.30
N ILE A 335 24.47 29.57 41.04
CA ILE A 335 25.46 30.58 40.68
C ILE A 335 25.09 31.95 41.27
N LYS A 336 23.80 32.30 41.28
CA LYS A 336 23.32 33.58 41.81
C LYS A 336 23.40 33.64 43.33
N TYR A 337 23.21 32.53 44.06
CA TYR A 337 23.51 32.45 45.49
C TYR A 337 25.01 32.67 45.78
N TRP A 338 25.89 32.23 44.88
CA TRP A 338 27.34 32.45 44.96
C TRP A 338 27.74 33.91 44.60
N TYR A 339 27.09 34.51 43.60
CA TYR A 339 27.38 35.88 43.11
C TYR A 339 26.56 37.00 43.79
N LEU A 340 25.52 36.69 44.57
CA LEU A 340 24.69 37.68 45.30
C LEU A 340 25.44 38.44 46.39
N ASN A 341 26.75 38.21 46.54
CA ASN A 341 27.62 39.09 47.31
C ASN A 341 28.02 40.38 46.56
N GLN A 342 27.67 40.56 45.27
CA GLN A 342 28.00 41.79 44.54
C GLN A 342 26.97 42.15 43.44
N SER A 343 26.16 43.18 43.73
CA SER A 343 25.41 44.08 42.83
C SER A 343 24.08 43.63 42.20
N ALA A 344 23.13 44.58 42.17
CA ALA A 344 21.73 44.43 41.73
C ALA A 344 21.53 44.91 40.29
N CYS A 345 21.13 44.00 39.39
CA CYS A 345 20.79 44.30 37.99
C CYS A 345 19.26 44.44 37.80
N PRO A 346 18.77 45.20 36.79
CA PRO A 346 17.34 45.51 36.64
C PRO A 346 16.53 44.27 36.23
N ARG A 347 15.46 44.00 36.98
CA ARG A 347 14.60 42.81 36.82
C ARG A 347 13.43 43.13 35.90
N VAL A 348 13.55 42.86 34.59
CA VAL A 348 12.33 42.71 33.78
C VAL A 348 11.63 41.45 34.26
N SER A 349 10.42 41.60 34.80
CA SER A 349 9.63 40.48 35.31
C SER A 349 9.38 39.47 34.18
N ALA A 350 9.83 38.23 34.33
CA ALA A 350 9.58 37.17 33.35
C ALA A 350 8.07 37.05 33.03
N ARG A 351 7.22 37.36 34.01
CA ARG A 351 5.76 37.36 33.88
C ARG A 351 5.23 38.40 32.89
N SER A 352 5.82 39.61 32.82
CA SER A 352 5.39 40.63 31.87
C SER A 352 5.78 40.23 30.44
N ARG A 353 7.00 39.70 30.24
CA ARG A 353 7.45 39.18 28.93
C ARG A 353 6.57 38.03 28.43
N THR A 354 6.20 37.08 29.27
CA THR A 354 5.29 35.98 28.88
C THR A 354 3.91 36.50 28.47
N ARG A 355 3.37 37.51 29.15
CA ARG A 355 2.08 38.13 28.79
C ARG A 355 2.12 38.82 27.43
N TRP A 356 3.21 39.52 27.11
CA TRP A 356 3.39 40.15 25.81
C TRP A 356 3.53 39.12 24.67
N LEU A 357 4.30 38.05 24.88
CA LEU A 357 4.42 36.95 23.92
C LEU A 357 3.07 36.24 23.68
N LEU A 358 2.29 36.03 24.74
CA LEU A 358 0.96 35.46 24.63
C LEU A 358 0.03 36.34 23.79
N LEU A 359 0.02 37.66 24.05
CA LEU A 359 -0.77 38.61 23.29
C LEU A 359 -0.39 38.59 21.81
N GLN A 360 0.91 38.60 21.51
CA GLN A 360 1.43 38.54 20.14
C GLN A 360 0.96 37.26 19.41
N THR A 361 1.02 36.10 20.07
CA THR A 361 0.54 34.83 19.49
C THR A 361 -0.95 34.87 19.19
N LEU A 362 -1.76 35.47 20.06
CA LEU A 362 -3.22 35.54 19.90
C LEU A 362 -3.66 36.50 18.80
N ILE A 363 -2.97 37.65 18.66
CA ILE A 363 -3.21 38.59 17.56
C ILE A 363 -2.95 37.93 16.22
N ASN A 364 -1.85 37.16 16.11
CA ASN A 364 -1.48 36.47 14.88
C ASN A 364 -2.34 35.23 14.58
N ASN A 365 -3.07 34.69 15.56
CA ASN A 365 -3.87 33.47 15.42
C ASN A 365 -5.28 33.66 16.00
N PRO A 366 -6.19 34.37 15.29
CA PRO A 366 -7.49 34.77 15.84
C PRO A 366 -8.39 33.57 16.19
N ARG A 367 -8.26 32.44 15.48
CA ARG A 367 -9.01 31.21 15.79
C ARG A 367 -8.65 30.59 17.15
N LEU A 368 -7.47 30.86 17.69
CA LEU A 368 -7.09 30.38 19.03
C LEU A 368 -7.78 31.16 20.15
N VAL A 369 -8.26 32.39 19.87
CA VAL A 369 -8.95 33.22 20.86
C VAL A 369 -10.29 32.60 21.26
N THR A 370 -11.04 32.08 20.29
CA THR A 370 -12.33 31.42 20.53
C THR A 370 -12.15 30.13 21.32
N LEU A 371 -11.19 29.28 20.92
CA LEU A 371 -10.88 28.02 21.62
C LEU A 371 -10.38 28.25 23.05
N ARG A 372 -9.53 29.26 23.27
CA ARG A 372 -9.02 29.56 24.62
C ARG A 372 -10.14 29.99 25.58
N LYS A 373 -11.09 30.82 25.10
CA LYS A 373 -12.20 31.31 25.92
C LYS A 373 -13.19 30.20 26.28
N SER A 374 -13.43 29.23 25.40
CA SER A 374 -14.30 28.09 25.70
C SER A 374 -13.68 27.13 26.72
N THR A 375 -12.38 26.82 26.63
CA THR A 375 -11.71 25.93 27.60
C THR A 375 -11.60 26.54 29.00
N ALA A 376 -11.44 27.87 29.11
CA ALA A 376 -11.40 28.56 30.39
C ALA A 376 -12.72 28.50 31.18
N GLY A 377 -13.85 28.26 30.51
CA GLY A 377 -15.15 28.04 31.16
C GLY A 377 -15.34 26.63 31.74
N TYR A 378 -14.65 25.62 31.19
CA TYR A 378 -14.77 24.21 31.61
C TYR A 378 -13.69 23.77 32.62
N GLY A 379 -12.48 24.35 32.54
CA GLY A 379 -11.31 23.89 33.32
C GLY A 379 -11.37 24.09 34.84
N SER A 380 -12.37 24.77 35.39
CA SER A 380 -12.51 24.97 36.84
C SER A 380 -13.28 23.87 37.56
N GLN A 381 -14.04 23.02 36.84
CA GLN A 381 -14.86 21.97 37.46
C GLN A 381 -14.21 20.58 37.37
N GLU A 382 -13.58 20.23 36.25
CA GLU A 382 -12.97 18.89 36.08
C GLU A 382 -11.63 18.71 36.81
N PHE A 383 -10.82 19.77 36.95
CA PHE A 383 -9.52 19.67 37.61
C PHE A 383 -9.64 19.38 39.11
N THR A 384 -10.75 19.80 39.74
CA THR A 384 -11.06 19.52 41.14
C THR A 384 -11.56 18.09 41.34
N GLN A 385 -12.27 17.53 40.36
CA GLN A 385 -12.72 16.13 40.40
C GLN A 385 -11.57 15.13 40.25
N ILE A 386 -10.62 15.37 39.36
CA ILE A 386 -9.48 14.46 39.13
C ILE A 386 -8.52 14.44 40.34
N LEU A 387 -8.35 15.57 41.03
CA LEU A 387 -7.54 15.66 42.25
C LEU A 387 -8.21 14.98 43.46
N LEU A 388 -9.55 14.96 43.53
CA LEU A 388 -10.28 14.27 44.59
C LEU A 388 -10.26 12.74 44.39
N THR A 389 -10.32 12.24 43.16
CA THR A 389 -10.27 10.79 42.89
C THR A 389 -8.87 10.17 43.05
N CYS A 390 -7.80 10.97 43.00
CA CYS A 390 -6.44 10.48 43.23
C CYS A 390 -6.00 10.53 44.71
N SER A 391 -6.83 11.02 45.62
CA SER A 391 -6.52 11.07 47.05
C SER A 391 -7.08 9.89 47.85
N GLU A 392 -7.84 8.97 47.23
CA GLU A 392 -8.46 7.82 47.90
C GLU A 392 -7.97 6.44 47.39
N HIS A 393 -6.74 6.35 46.85
CA HIS A 393 -6.09 5.07 46.59
C HIS A 393 -4.64 5.01 47.05
#